data_AF-A0A7S1VJT7-F1
#
_entry.id   AF-A0A7S1VJT7-F1
#
_cell.length_a   1.000
_cell.length_b   1.000
_cell.length_c   1.000
_cell.angle_alpha   90.00
_cell.angle_beta   90.00
_cell.angle_gamma   90.00
#
_symmetry.space_group_name_H-M   'P 1'
#
loop_
_entity.id
_entity.type
_entity.pdbx_description
1 polymer ?
#
loop_
_entity_poly.entity_id
_entity_poly.type
_entity_poly.pdbx_seq_one_letter_code
_entity_poly.pdbx_strand_id
1 'polypeptide(L)'
;GLRGYLTKYDCSSADLNPIGGISKVDLKRMLLWAATKYPEYEDILREIAQAPPTAELRPQQEGNDTTEQLVVEHSQLDEEEMGMTYEELGWFGRLRKIHRCGPVSMFLALKHEWLLLLPIKEIATKVKRFFRYYSINRHKMCTLTPSYHAEGYGPDDNRFDLRQFLYNTTWSRQFRCMDELVAEEEEQEEEQEAEEKKRREEDGGDGDEMMAQDKGRDSVVVDVLEDKKDV
;
A
#
# COMPACT_ATOMS: atom_id res chain seq x y z
N GLY A 1 5.16 -11.02 8.86
CA GLY A 1 4.30 -12.15 9.25
C GLY A 1 3.13 -12.37 8.30
N LEU A 2 2.13 -11.49 8.30
CA LEU A 2 0.80 -11.69 7.71
C LEU A 2 0.76 -12.21 6.26
N ARG A 3 1.53 -11.61 5.35
CA ARG A 3 1.61 -12.03 3.94
C ARG A 3 2.46 -13.29 3.71
N GLY A 4 3.25 -13.68 4.71
CA GLY A 4 4.24 -14.76 4.61
C GLY A 4 5.46 -14.40 3.75
N TYR A 5 5.81 -13.12 3.70
CA TYR A 5 7.07 -12.61 3.15
C TYR A 5 8.20 -12.88 4.17
N LEU A 6 8.71 -14.10 4.12
CA LEU A 6 9.83 -14.63 4.91
C LEU A 6 10.26 -15.97 4.29
N THR A 7 11.52 -16.33 4.47
CA THR A 7 12.03 -17.67 4.13
C THR A 7 11.63 -18.64 5.24
N LYS A 8 11.02 -19.77 4.88
CA LYS A 8 10.60 -20.79 5.84
C LYS A 8 11.84 -21.53 6.37
N TYR A 9 11.95 -21.70 7.68
CA TYR A 9 13.09 -22.33 8.37
C TYR A 9 14.43 -21.57 8.29
N ASP A 10 14.37 -20.27 8.02
CA ASP A 10 15.51 -19.37 8.16
C ASP A 10 15.52 -18.76 9.57
N CYS A 11 16.25 -17.67 9.80
CA CYS A 11 16.20 -16.83 11.01
C CYS A 11 14.79 -16.32 11.39
N SER A 12 13.78 -16.57 10.54
CA SER A 12 12.36 -16.42 10.85
C SER A 12 11.83 -17.47 11.85
N SER A 13 12.59 -18.55 12.07
CA SER A 13 12.30 -19.71 12.92
C SER A 13 13.31 -19.77 14.08
N ALA A 14 12.92 -19.28 15.24
CA ALA A 14 13.71 -19.23 16.48
C ALA A 14 12.86 -19.77 17.65
N ASP A 15 13.41 -19.73 18.87
CA ASP A 15 12.67 -20.17 20.08
C ASP A 15 11.57 -19.17 20.47
N LEU A 16 11.85 -17.87 20.32
CA LEU A 16 10.94 -16.78 20.68
C LEU A 16 11.19 -15.55 19.78
N ASN A 17 10.11 -14.88 19.38
CA ASN A 17 10.20 -13.63 18.63
C ASN A 17 9.52 -12.48 19.41
N PRO A 18 10.28 -11.57 20.04
CA PRO A 18 9.72 -10.49 20.86
C PRO A 18 9.02 -9.40 20.03
N ILE A 19 9.39 -9.24 18.76
CA ILE A 19 8.85 -8.21 17.86
C ILE A 19 7.83 -8.75 16.85
N GLY A 20 7.56 -10.05 16.86
CA GLY A 20 6.73 -10.71 15.85
C GLY A 20 5.27 -10.26 15.82
N GLY A 21 4.79 -9.67 16.93
CA GLY A 21 3.45 -9.11 17.06
C GLY A 21 3.35 -7.60 16.86
N ILE A 22 4.43 -6.90 16.48
CA ILE A 22 4.47 -5.44 16.32
C ILE A 22 4.48 -5.08 14.83
N SER A 23 3.76 -4.02 14.43
CA SER A 23 3.74 -3.53 13.06
C SER A 23 5.10 -2.96 12.63
N LYS A 24 5.42 -3.01 11.33
CA LYS A 24 6.70 -2.44 10.82
C LYS A 24 6.77 -0.92 11.05
N VAL A 25 5.62 -0.25 10.97
CA VAL A 25 5.50 1.20 11.22
C VAL A 25 5.80 1.50 12.68
N ASP A 26 5.26 0.73 13.62
CA ASP A 26 5.49 0.95 15.04
C ASP A 26 6.89 0.53 15.48
N LEU A 27 7.50 -0.47 14.82
CA LEU A 27 8.93 -0.78 15.03
C LEU A 27 9.82 0.43 14.65
N LYS A 28 9.54 1.11 13.53
CA LYS A 28 10.25 2.35 13.18
C LYS A 28 10.03 3.45 14.22
N ARG A 29 8.80 3.65 14.68
CA ARG A 29 8.48 4.62 15.75
C ARG A 29 9.18 4.28 17.07
N MET A 30 9.26 2.99 17.41
CA MET A 30 9.96 2.50 18.60
C MET A 30 11.46 2.79 18.53
N LEU A 31 12.09 2.60 17.37
CA LEU A 31 13.51 2.96 17.18
C LEU A 31 13.74 4.46 17.35
N LEU A 32 12.89 5.30 16.77
CA LEU A 32 12.99 6.76 16.94
C LEU A 32 12.75 7.19 18.38
N TRP A 33 11.79 6.58 19.06
CA TRP A 33 11.59 6.81 20.50
C TRP A 33 12.80 6.36 21.31
N ALA A 34 13.38 5.19 21.01
CA ALA A 34 14.58 4.68 21.69
C ALA A 34 15.78 5.61 21.48
N ALA A 35 15.94 6.20 20.29
CA ALA A 35 16.97 7.20 20.01
C ALA A 35 16.86 8.42 20.93
N THR A 36 15.64 8.87 21.26
CA THR A 36 15.44 9.97 22.23
C THR A 36 15.65 9.57 23.69
N LYS A 37 15.57 8.27 24.01
CA LYS A 37 15.66 7.76 25.38
C LYS A 37 17.08 7.33 25.76
N TYR A 38 17.87 6.90 24.79
CA TYR A 38 19.23 6.44 24.96
C TYR A 38 20.16 7.28 24.07
N PRO A 39 20.60 8.46 24.55
CA PRO A 39 21.40 9.39 23.75
C PRO A 39 22.70 8.77 23.24
N GLU A 40 23.24 7.76 23.92
CA GLU A 40 24.47 7.06 23.51
C GLU A 40 24.31 6.31 22.18
N TYR A 41 23.07 6.03 21.76
CA TYR A 41 22.73 5.30 20.54
C TYR A 41 21.89 6.13 19.57
N GLU A 42 21.77 7.44 19.77
CA GLU A 42 20.86 8.28 18.97
C GLU A 42 21.18 8.20 17.47
N ASP A 43 22.44 8.43 17.10
CA ASP A 43 22.87 8.48 15.70
C ASP A 43 22.59 7.16 14.99
N ILE A 44 23.02 6.04 15.58
CA ILE A 44 22.89 4.71 14.97
C ILE A 44 21.42 4.27 14.88
N LEU A 45 20.59 4.58 15.88
CA LEU A 45 19.17 4.22 15.84
C LEU A 45 18.38 5.05 14.82
N ARG A 46 18.71 6.32 14.64
CA ARG A 46 18.11 7.17 13.61
C ARG A 46 18.54 6.73 12.21
N GLU A 47 19.81 6.41 12.02
CA GLU A 47 20.34 5.87 10.77
C GLU A 47 19.60 4.58 10.37
N ILE A 48 19.52 3.60 11.28
CA ILE A 48 18.82 2.33 11.04
C ILE A 48 17.33 2.55 10.73
N ALA A 49 16.68 3.49 11.43
CA ALA A 49 15.26 3.76 11.22
C ALA A 49 14.96 4.40 9.85
N GLN A 50 15.92 5.16 9.31
CA GLN A 50 15.82 5.86 8.02
C GLN A 50 16.35 5.03 6.84
N ALA A 51 17.14 3.99 7.11
CA ALA A 51 17.67 3.11 6.07
C ALA A 51 16.56 2.49 5.19
N PRO A 52 16.78 2.38 3.87
CA PRO A 52 15.84 1.74 2.97
C PRO A 52 15.71 0.24 3.32
N PRO A 53 14.49 -0.31 3.36
CA PRO A 53 14.28 -1.72 3.66
C PRO A 53 14.64 -2.58 2.43
N THR A 54 15.91 -2.99 2.35
CA THR A 54 16.45 -3.86 1.29
C THR A 54 16.85 -5.22 1.83
N ALA A 55 16.60 -6.28 1.06
CA ALA A 55 17.14 -7.61 1.32
C ALA A 55 18.42 -7.79 0.49
N GLU A 56 19.59 -7.74 1.13
CA GLU A 56 20.90 -7.91 0.47
C GLU A 56 21.21 -9.39 0.15
N LEU A 57 20.25 -10.10 -0.46
CA LEU A 57 20.35 -11.54 -0.71
C LEU A 57 20.98 -11.86 -2.08
N ARG A 58 21.09 -10.87 -2.97
CA ARG A 58 21.71 -11.02 -4.29
C ARG A 58 22.90 -10.07 -4.38
N PRO A 59 23.99 -10.48 -5.04
CA PRO A 59 25.15 -9.60 -5.21
C PRO A 59 24.70 -8.32 -5.90
N GLN A 60 24.99 -7.16 -5.29
CA GLN A 60 24.95 -5.90 -5.99
C GLN A 60 26.05 -6.00 -7.07
N GLN A 61 25.72 -5.82 -8.35
CA GLN A 61 26.75 -5.79 -9.38
C GLN A 61 27.72 -4.64 -9.08
N GLU A 62 28.88 -4.98 -8.51
CA GLU A 62 30.04 -4.09 -8.52
C GLU A 62 30.46 -3.91 -9.97
N GLY A 63 30.42 -2.65 -10.43
CA GLY A 63 30.60 -2.30 -11.83
C GLY A 63 31.88 -2.89 -12.41
N ASN A 64 31.70 -3.71 -13.46
CA ASN A 64 32.76 -3.99 -14.40
C ASN A 64 32.42 -3.28 -15.71
N ASP A 65 33.34 -2.40 -16.08
CA ASP A 65 33.39 -1.58 -17.28
C ASP A 65 32.95 -2.28 -18.58
N THR A 66 32.44 -1.44 -19.48
CA THR A 66 32.19 -1.60 -20.92
C THR A 66 30.84 -2.12 -21.43
N THR A 67 30.21 -1.20 -22.16
CA THR A 67 29.08 -1.31 -23.10
C THR A 67 27.71 -0.98 -22.51
N GLU A 68 27.39 0.31 -22.67
CA GLU A 68 26.06 0.92 -22.83
C GLU A 68 24.91 -0.08 -23.01
N GLN A 69 24.14 -0.29 -21.93
CA GLN A 69 22.76 -0.79 -21.81
C GLN A 69 22.62 -1.80 -20.66
N LEU A 70 22.81 -1.35 -19.41
CA LEU A 70 22.28 -2.04 -18.25
C LEU A 70 21.89 -0.96 -17.23
N VAL A 71 20.62 -0.62 -17.28
CA VAL A 71 19.92 0.25 -16.34
C VAL A 71 20.13 -0.32 -14.93
N VAL A 72 20.75 0.47 -14.06
CA VAL A 72 20.69 0.43 -12.58
C VAL A 72 19.97 -0.82 -12.05
N GLU A 73 20.71 -1.89 -11.74
CA GLU A 73 20.11 -3.07 -11.10
C GLU A 73 19.57 -2.66 -9.73
N HIS A 74 18.25 -2.52 -9.71
CA HIS A 74 17.40 -2.01 -8.65
C HIS A 74 17.78 -2.57 -7.28
N SER A 75 18.02 -1.68 -6.29
CA SER A 75 17.95 -2.08 -4.88
C SER A 75 16.63 -2.81 -4.66
N GLN A 76 16.67 -4.08 -4.28
CA GLN A 76 15.47 -4.90 -4.07
C GLN A 76 14.75 -4.39 -2.82
N LEU A 77 13.87 -3.38 -3.00
CA LEU A 77 13.04 -2.86 -1.94
C LEU A 77 11.92 -3.87 -1.65
N ASP A 78 11.77 -4.22 -0.36
CA ASP A 78 10.78 -5.21 0.07
C ASP A 78 9.37 -4.89 -0.43
N GLU A 79 9.00 -3.60 -0.42
CA GLU A 79 7.68 -3.12 -0.81
C GLU A 79 7.44 -3.25 -2.32
N GLU A 80 8.48 -3.13 -3.15
CA GLU A 80 8.40 -3.31 -4.60
C GLU A 80 8.22 -4.79 -4.95
N GLU A 81 9.00 -5.68 -4.33
CA GLU A 81 8.85 -7.13 -4.51
C GLU A 81 7.47 -7.59 -4.00
N MET A 82 7.01 -7.00 -2.90
CA MET A 82 5.66 -7.21 -2.43
C MET A 82 4.62 -6.61 -3.41
N GLY A 83 4.91 -5.48 -4.04
CA GLY A 83 3.95 -4.69 -4.79
C GLY A 83 2.80 -4.18 -3.90
N MET A 84 3.13 -3.84 -2.66
CA MET A 84 2.28 -3.11 -1.71
C MET A 84 3.13 -2.59 -0.56
N THR A 85 2.75 -1.45 0.01
CA THR A 85 3.48 -0.83 1.12
C THR A 85 3.16 -1.51 2.46
N TYR A 86 3.99 -1.27 3.47
CA TYR A 86 3.75 -1.71 4.84
C TYR A 86 2.49 -1.07 5.44
N GLU A 87 2.13 0.13 5.01
CA GLU A 87 0.90 0.82 5.42
C GLU A 87 -0.34 0.14 4.83
N GLU A 88 -0.33 -0.16 3.53
CA GLU A 88 -1.38 -0.94 2.86
C GLU A 88 -1.53 -2.32 3.52
N LEU A 89 -0.42 -2.98 3.86
CA LEU A 89 -0.45 -4.26 4.56
C LEU A 89 -1.08 -4.16 5.96
N GLY A 90 -0.89 -3.03 6.64
CA GLY A 90 -1.57 -2.73 7.90
C GLY A 90 -3.10 -2.64 7.73
N TRP A 91 -3.56 -1.97 6.67
CA TRP A 91 -4.98 -1.92 6.31
C TRP A 91 -5.56 -3.31 6.04
N PHE A 92 -4.89 -4.11 5.21
CA PHE A 92 -5.33 -5.48 4.93
C PHE A 92 -5.38 -6.35 6.19
N GLY A 93 -4.42 -6.19 7.11
CA GLY A 93 -4.38 -6.89 8.40
C GLY A 93 -5.60 -6.58 9.28
N ARG A 94 -5.87 -5.29 9.49
CA ARG A 94 -7.02 -4.82 10.28
C ARG A 94 -8.35 -5.25 9.68
N LEU A 95 -8.55 -5.03 8.37
CA LEU A 95 -9.79 -5.40 7.68
C LEU A 95 -10.04 -6.92 7.75
N ARG A 96 -9.01 -7.73 7.53
CA ARG A 96 -9.10 -9.19 7.57
C ARG A 96 -9.45 -9.73 8.96
N LYS A 97 -8.80 -9.24 10.02
CA LYS A 97 -8.88 -9.84 11.36
C LYS A 97 -9.89 -9.15 12.27
N ILE A 98 -9.88 -7.82 12.32
CA ILE A 98 -10.73 -7.03 13.21
C ILE A 98 -12.11 -6.88 12.58
N HIS A 99 -12.18 -6.40 11.33
CA HIS A 99 -13.45 -6.21 10.61
C HIS A 99 -13.98 -7.47 9.93
N ARG A 100 -13.22 -8.58 10.01
CA ARG A 100 -13.59 -9.91 9.50
C ARG A 100 -13.93 -9.93 8.00
N CYS A 101 -13.28 -9.06 7.23
CA CYS A 101 -13.50 -8.96 5.79
C CYS A 101 -12.78 -10.10 5.03
N GLY A 102 -13.53 -10.82 4.19
CA GLY A 102 -12.99 -11.63 3.08
C GLY A 102 -12.68 -10.75 1.85
N PRO A 103 -12.31 -11.35 0.70
CA PRO A 103 -11.84 -10.60 -0.47
C PRO A 103 -12.83 -9.53 -0.96
N VAL A 104 -14.09 -9.92 -1.21
CA VAL A 104 -15.12 -9.02 -1.73
C VAL A 104 -15.44 -7.90 -0.73
N SER A 105 -15.69 -8.25 0.53
CA SER A 105 -15.97 -7.26 1.58
C SER A 105 -14.80 -6.31 1.85
N MET A 106 -13.55 -6.79 1.70
CA MET A 106 -12.36 -5.96 1.87
C MET A 106 -12.24 -4.98 0.71
N PHE A 107 -12.49 -5.43 -0.52
CA PHE A 107 -12.54 -4.56 -1.69
C PHE A 107 -13.61 -3.47 -1.53
N LEU A 108 -14.84 -3.82 -1.13
CA LEU A 108 -15.90 -2.84 -0.90
C LEU A 108 -15.53 -1.82 0.19
N ALA A 109 -14.92 -2.27 1.29
CA ALA A 109 -14.48 -1.36 2.34
C ALA A 109 -13.38 -0.41 1.85
N LEU A 110 -12.38 -0.92 1.13
CA LEU A 110 -11.27 -0.11 0.61
C LEU A 110 -11.70 0.81 -0.52
N LYS A 111 -12.68 0.42 -1.33
CA LYS A 111 -13.28 1.27 -2.35
C LYS A 111 -13.71 2.60 -1.73
N HIS A 112 -14.43 2.58 -0.61
CA HIS A 112 -14.88 3.82 0.03
C HIS A 112 -13.73 4.66 0.62
N GLU A 113 -12.72 4.03 1.19
CA GLU A 113 -11.61 4.74 1.85
C GLU A 113 -10.57 5.28 0.86
N TRP A 114 -10.35 4.59 -0.27
CA TRP A 114 -9.24 4.87 -1.20
C TRP A 114 -9.71 5.42 -2.55
N LEU A 115 -11.01 5.65 -2.77
CA LEU A 115 -11.54 6.11 -4.07
C LEU A 115 -10.87 7.38 -4.59
N LEU A 116 -10.50 8.30 -3.68
CA LEU A 116 -9.85 9.56 -4.04
C LEU A 116 -8.35 9.42 -4.33
N LEU A 117 -7.76 8.26 -4.03
CA LEU A 117 -6.32 8.02 -4.09
C LEU A 117 -5.94 7.09 -5.24
N LEU A 118 -6.78 6.09 -5.53
CA LEU A 118 -6.47 5.01 -6.48
C LEU A 118 -7.68 4.64 -7.34
N PRO A 119 -7.46 4.31 -8.63
CA PRO A 119 -8.51 3.74 -9.48
C PRO A 119 -9.05 2.43 -8.90
N ILE A 120 -10.35 2.18 -9.08
CA ILE A 120 -11.03 1.01 -8.52
C ILE A 120 -10.39 -0.32 -8.97
N LYS A 121 -9.92 -0.38 -10.22
CA LYS A 121 -9.21 -1.51 -10.82
C LYS A 121 -7.89 -1.82 -10.10
N GLU A 122 -7.20 -0.79 -9.65
CA GLU A 122 -5.95 -0.93 -8.89
C GLU A 122 -6.21 -1.46 -7.48
N ILE A 123 -7.25 -0.94 -6.81
CA ILE A 123 -7.69 -1.44 -5.49
C ILE A 123 -8.03 -2.93 -5.58
N ALA A 124 -8.82 -3.33 -6.59
CA ALA A 124 -9.15 -4.73 -6.82
C ALA A 124 -7.89 -5.60 -7.05
N THR A 125 -6.94 -5.09 -7.83
CA THR A 125 -5.67 -5.77 -8.10
C THR A 125 -4.84 -5.97 -6.83
N LYS A 126 -4.75 -4.95 -5.97
CA LYS A 126 -4.03 -5.01 -4.69
C LYS A 126 -4.68 -6.02 -3.74
N VAL A 127 -6.01 -6.01 -3.60
CA VAL A 127 -6.77 -6.97 -2.77
C VAL A 127 -6.57 -8.40 -3.27
N LYS A 128 -6.67 -8.64 -4.58
CA LYS A 128 -6.42 -9.96 -5.19
C LYS A 128 -5.01 -10.44 -4.93
N ARG A 129 -4.01 -9.57 -5.11
CA ARG A 129 -2.59 -9.86 -4.85
C ARG A 129 -2.38 -10.24 -3.39
N PHE A 130 -2.95 -9.48 -2.45
CA PHE A 130 -2.88 -9.78 -1.02
C PHE A 130 -3.44 -11.17 -0.71
N PHE A 131 -4.67 -11.49 -1.10
CA PHE A 131 -5.29 -12.80 -0.79
C PHE A 131 -4.59 -13.97 -1.47
N ARG A 132 -4.07 -13.78 -2.69
CA ARG A 132 -3.26 -14.79 -3.39
C ARG A 132 -2.01 -15.12 -2.59
N TYR A 133 -1.18 -14.14 -2.25
CA TYR A 133 0.06 -14.42 -1.50
C TYR A 133 -0.19 -14.85 -0.06
N TYR A 134 -1.20 -14.27 0.60
CA TYR A 134 -1.65 -14.72 1.93
C TYR A 134 -1.99 -16.21 1.91
N SER A 135 -2.78 -16.66 0.93
CA SER A 135 -3.22 -18.05 0.83
C SER A 135 -2.08 -19.01 0.45
N ILE A 136 -1.22 -18.64 -0.49
CA ILE A 136 -0.02 -19.42 -0.87
C ILE A 136 0.89 -19.62 0.34
N ASN A 137 1.15 -18.55 1.09
CA ASN A 137 2.15 -18.57 2.15
C ASN A 137 1.58 -18.93 3.53
N ARG A 138 0.26 -19.20 3.67
CA ARG A 138 -0.34 -19.43 4.99
C ARG A 138 0.30 -20.61 5.71
N HIS A 139 0.74 -21.63 4.98
CA HIS A 139 1.47 -22.78 5.52
C HIS A 139 2.75 -22.40 6.31
N LYS A 140 3.33 -21.22 6.08
CA LYS A 140 4.48 -20.71 6.85
C LYS A 140 4.08 -20.31 8.27
N MET A 141 2.82 -19.95 8.49
CA MET A 141 2.31 -19.53 9.80
C MET A 141 2.15 -20.72 10.77
N CYS A 142 1.93 -21.93 10.24
CA CYS A 142 1.81 -23.15 11.04
C CYS A 142 3.12 -23.54 11.75
N THR A 143 4.26 -23.06 11.24
CA THR A 143 5.60 -23.32 11.81
C THR A 143 6.29 -22.03 12.21
N LEU A 144 5.54 -20.94 12.42
CA LEU A 144 6.12 -19.66 12.79
C LEU A 144 6.55 -19.67 14.26
N THR A 145 7.67 -19.03 14.53
CA THR A 145 8.16 -18.75 15.88
C THR A 145 7.07 -18.16 16.77
N PRO A 146 6.85 -18.68 18.00
CA PRO A 146 5.92 -18.05 18.94
C PRO A 146 6.38 -16.62 19.23
N SER A 147 5.44 -15.68 19.23
CA SER A 147 5.75 -14.26 19.37
C SER A 147 4.95 -13.59 20.48
N TYR A 148 5.48 -12.49 21.00
CA TYR A 148 4.75 -11.64 21.94
C TYR A 148 3.50 -11.08 21.26
N HIS A 149 2.36 -11.14 21.96
CA HIS A 149 1.11 -10.61 21.47
C HIS A 149 1.01 -9.11 21.78
N ALA A 150 1.02 -8.26 20.75
CA ALA A 150 0.86 -6.81 20.89
C ALA A 150 -0.31 -6.26 20.06
N GLU A 151 -0.46 -6.73 18.83
CA GLU A 151 -1.45 -6.21 17.87
C GLU A 151 -2.71 -7.08 17.78
N GLY A 152 -3.87 -6.42 17.72
CA GLY A 152 -5.19 -7.07 17.61
C GLY A 152 -5.45 -7.76 16.26
N TYR A 153 -4.57 -7.57 15.27
CA TYR A 153 -4.65 -8.20 13.95
C TYR A 153 -3.53 -9.21 13.66
N GLY A 154 -2.84 -9.70 14.70
CA GLY A 154 -1.77 -10.69 14.59
C GLY A 154 -2.20 -11.98 13.83
N PRO A 155 -1.33 -12.57 13.00
CA PRO A 155 -1.66 -13.74 12.17
C PRO A 155 -1.33 -15.10 12.82
N ASP A 156 -1.00 -15.14 14.13
CA ASP A 156 -0.57 -16.35 14.84
C ASP A 156 -1.59 -17.49 14.73
N ASP A 157 -1.19 -18.61 14.15
CA ASP A 157 -2.06 -19.75 13.87
C ASP A 157 -2.20 -20.69 15.06
N ASN A 158 -1.35 -20.57 16.09
CA ASN A 158 -1.35 -21.49 17.23
C ASN A 158 -2.46 -21.19 18.25
N ARG A 159 -2.76 -19.90 18.49
CA ARG A 159 -3.65 -19.49 19.58
C ARG A 159 -4.65 -18.42 19.19
N PHE A 160 -4.26 -17.46 18.35
CA PHE A 160 -5.05 -16.24 18.16
C PHE A 160 -5.88 -16.21 16.88
N ASP A 161 -5.38 -16.79 15.79
CA ASP A 161 -5.95 -16.66 14.46
C ASP A 161 -6.00 -17.99 13.72
N LEU A 162 -6.81 -18.90 14.27
CA LEU A 162 -7.05 -20.23 13.73
C LEU A 162 -7.68 -20.14 12.33
N ARG A 163 -6.96 -20.61 11.32
CA ARG A 163 -7.39 -20.56 9.91
C ARG A 163 -7.01 -21.85 9.18
N GLN A 164 -7.57 -22.06 8.00
CA GLN A 164 -7.05 -23.08 7.09
C GLN A 164 -5.64 -22.69 6.66
N PHE A 165 -4.80 -23.68 6.33
CA PHE A 165 -3.47 -23.43 5.75
C PHE A 165 -3.35 -23.96 4.32
N LEU A 166 -4.28 -24.81 3.89
CA LEU A 166 -4.43 -25.27 2.51
C LEU A 166 -5.65 -24.58 1.89
N TYR A 167 -5.41 -23.53 1.13
CA TYR A 167 -6.43 -22.75 0.45
C TYR A 167 -6.45 -23.01 -1.05
N ASN A 168 -7.60 -22.79 -1.69
CA ASN A 168 -7.62 -22.52 -3.12
C ASN A 168 -7.07 -21.10 -3.36
N THR A 169 -5.83 -21.02 -3.85
CA THR A 169 -5.09 -19.75 -4.02
C THR A 169 -5.59 -18.89 -5.18
N THR A 170 -6.47 -19.43 -6.02
CA THR A 170 -7.10 -18.69 -7.12
C THR A 170 -8.30 -17.87 -6.67
N TRP A 171 -8.94 -18.22 -5.54
CA TRP A 171 -10.13 -17.55 -5.02
C TRP A 171 -11.20 -17.29 -6.10
N SER A 172 -11.40 -18.27 -6.99
CA SER A 172 -12.08 -18.10 -8.28
C SER A 172 -13.45 -17.42 -8.17
N ARG A 173 -14.28 -17.84 -7.21
CA ARG A 173 -15.61 -17.23 -6.97
C ARG A 173 -15.49 -15.78 -6.52
N GLN A 174 -14.63 -15.52 -5.54
CA GLN A 174 -14.51 -14.20 -4.92
C GLN A 174 -13.89 -13.20 -5.89
N PHE A 175 -12.88 -13.62 -6.65
CA PHE A 175 -12.22 -12.75 -7.62
C PHE A 175 -13.13 -12.43 -8.80
N ARG A 176 -13.93 -13.40 -9.27
CA ARG A 176 -14.96 -13.13 -10.29
C ARG A 176 -15.99 -12.11 -9.81
N CYS A 177 -16.51 -12.29 -8.60
CA CYS A 177 -17.46 -11.34 -8.01
C CYS A 177 -16.85 -9.92 -7.89
N MET A 178 -15.56 -9.81 -7.60
CA MET A 178 -14.88 -8.50 -7.63
C MET A 178 -14.75 -7.94 -9.04
N ASP A 179 -14.48 -8.77 -10.05
CA ASP A 179 -14.40 -8.34 -11.45
C ASP A 179 -15.74 -7.83 -11.97
N GLU A 180 -16.84 -8.52 -11.63
CA GLU A 180 -18.21 -8.09 -11.93
C GLU A 180 -18.49 -6.72 -11.30
N LEU A 181 -18.18 -6.55 -10.01
CA LEU A 181 -18.36 -5.26 -9.31
C LEU A 181 -17.47 -4.14 -9.87
N VAL A 182 -16.27 -4.45 -10.36
CA VAL A 182 -15.41 -3.44 -10.98
C VAL A 182 -15.98 -2.99 -12.32
N ALA A 183 -16.48 -3.93 -13.13
CA ALA A 183 -17.10 -3.61 -14.42
C ALA A 183 -18.36 -2.76 -14.26
N GLU A 184 -19.23 -3.10 -13.30
CA GLU A 184 -20.46 -2.32 -13.00
C GLU A 184 -20.15 -0.86 -12.65
N GLU A 185 -19.04 -0.59 -11.95
CA GLU A 185 -18.70 0.79 -11.59
C GLU A 185 -17.96 1.54 -12.69
N GLU A 186 -17.13 0.85 -13.48
CA GLU A 186 -16.52 1.45 -14.67
C GLU A 186 -17.63 1.90 -15.66
N GLU A 187 -18.67 1.09 -15.84
CA GLU A 187 -19.85 1.46 -16.65
C GLU A 187 -20.59 2.70 -16.06
N GLN A 188 -20.79 2.76 -14.74
CA GLN A 188 -21.44 3.90 -14.09
C GLN A 188 -20.59 5.19 -14.15
N GLU A 189 -19.27 5.08 -14.03
CA GLU A 189 -18.35 6.22 -14.16
C GLU A 189 -18.40 6.77 -15.60
N GLU A 190 -18.37 5.90 -16.61
CA GLU A 190 -18.50 6.29 -18.03
C GLU A 190 -19.86 6.96 -18.32
N GLU A 191 -20.96 6.44 -17.77
CA GLU A 191 -22.29 7.03 -17.92
C GLU A 191 -22.37 8.43 -17.28
N GLN A 192 -21.82 8.60 -16.08
CA GLN A 192 -21.79 9.89 -15.38
C GLN A 192 -20.94 10.93 -16.12
N GLU A 193 -19.77 10.54 -16.62
CA GLU A 193 -18.92 11.43 -17.43
C GLU A 193 -19.60 11.83 -18.73
N ALA A 194 -20.31 10.91 -19.38
CA ALA A 194 -21.08 11.20 -20.59
C ALA A 194 -22.26 12.15 -20.33
N GLU A 195 -22.96 12.01 -19.20
CA GLU A 195 -24.02 12.94 -18.79
C GLU A 195 -23.47 14.33 -18.43
N GLU A 196 -22.35 14.40 -17.71
CA GLU A 196 -21.73 15.68 -17.35
C GLU A 196 -21.23 16.43 -18.59
N LYS A 197 -20.66 15.70 -19.56
CA LYS A 197 -20.22 16.29 -20.83
C LYS A 197 -21.39 16.84 -21.64
N LYS A 198 -22.52 16.12 -21.72
CA LYS A 198 -23.75 16.62 -22.36
C LYS A 198 -24.27 17.90 -21.69
N ARG A 199 -24.29 17.95 -20.35
CA ARG A 199 -24.68 19.16 -19.61
C ARG A 199 -23.76 20.36 -19.90
N ARG A 200 -22.44 20.14 -19.97
CA ARG A 200 -21.48 21.20 -20.32
C ARG A 200 -21.64 21.69 -21.77
N GLU A 201 -22.01 20.82 -22.69
CA GLU A 201 -22.29 21.19 -24.09
C GLU A 201 -23.62 21.95 -24.23
N GLU A 202 -24.62 21.65 -23.39
CA GLU A 202 -25.91 22.36 -23.34
C GLU A 202 -25.81 23.74 -22.65
N ASP A 203 -25.05 23.85 -21.56
CA ASP A 203 -24.82 25.13 -20.84
C ASP A 203 -23.81 26.05 -21.56
N GLY A 204 -22.97 25.52 -22.46
CA GLY A 204 -22.02 26.29 -23.27
C GLY A 204 -22.64 26.97 -24.51
N GLY A 205 -23.96 26.79 -24.74
CA GLY A 205 -24.67 27.27 -25.92
C GLY A 205 -25.25 28.69 -25.84
N ASP A 206 -25.20 29.35 -24.68
CA ASP A 206 -25.85 30.65 -24.48
C ASP A 206 -24.93 31.60 -23.67
N GLY A 207 -23.98 32.23 -24.35
CA GLY A 207 -23.05 33.17 -23.71
C GLY A 207 -22.02 33.85 -24.60
N ASP A 208 -21.97 33.57 -25.91
CA ASP A 208 -21.06 34.23 -26.86
C ASP A 208 -21.79 35.30 -27.69
N GLU A 209 -22.55 36.20 -27.04
CA GLU A 209 -23.07 37.39 -27.71
C GLU A 209 -23.42 38.55 -26.74
N MET A 210 -22.46 39.00 -25.92
CA MET A 210 -22.36 40.42 -25.51
C MET A 210 -21.15 40.63 -24.58
N MET A 211 -20.06 41.16 -25.13
CA MET A 211 -19.21 42.23 -24.55
C MET A 211 -17.92 42.38 -25.39
N ALA A 212 -18.09 42.64 -26.69
CA ALA A 212 -17.05 43.29 -27.48
C ALA A 212 -17.19 44.81 -27.33
N GLN A 213 -16.92 45.36 -26.13
CA GLN A 213 -16.69 46.79 -25.92
C GLN A 213 -16.26 47.07 -24.46
N ASP A 214 -14.99 46.79 -24.12
CA ASP A 214 -14.20 47.74 -23.32
C ASP A 214 -12.71 47.43 -23.46
N LYS A 215 -12.11 47.94 -24.56
CA LYS A 215 -10.65 48.08 -24.64
C LYS A 215 -10.28 49.39 -23.98
N GLY A 216 -9.80 49.32 -22.74
CA GLY A 216 -8.91 50.35 -22.22
C GLY A 216 -9.16 50.74 -20.78
N ARG A 217 -8.62 49.98 -19.83
CA ARG A 217 -7.84 50.53 -18.71
C ARG A 217 -7.15 49.44 -17.89
N ASP A 218 -5.90 49.74 -17.58
CA ASP A 218 -5.15 49.29 -16.41
C ASP A 218 -4.51 47.89 -16.48
N SER A 219 -3.36 47.88 -17.16
CA SER A 219 -2.12 47.35 -16.59
C SER A 219 -1.94 47.75 -15.12
N VAL A 220 -1.31 46.88 -14.32
CA VAL A 220 -1.03 46.92 -12.86
C VAL A 220 -1.97 45.91 -12.17
N VAL A 221 -1.57 44.68 -11.82
CA VAL A 221 -0.53 44.29 -10.86
C VAL A 221 0.02 42.90 -11.22
N VAL A 222 1.34 42.80 -11.28
CA VAL A 222 2.14 41.57 -11.32
C VAL A 222 2.51 41.22 -9.87
N ASP A 223 2.62 39.92 -9.57
CA ASP A 223 3.15 39.30 -8.35
C ASP A 223 2.37 39.56 -7.05
N VAL A 224 1.86 38.50 -6.41
CA VAL A 224 2.31 38.02 -5.08
C VAL A 224 1.70 36.60 -4.84
N LEU A 225 2.53 35.70 -4.29
CA LEU A 225 2.19 34.50 -3.47
C LEU A 225 2.49 33.12 -4.09
N GLU A 226 3.71 32.96 -4.63
CA GLU A 226 4.59 31.90 -4.13
C GLU A 226 5.17 32.35 -2.79
N ASP A 227 4.70 31.81 -1.66
CA ASP A 227 5.44 31.66 -0.40
C ASP A 227 4.50 31.22 0.72
N LYS A 228 4.41 29.91 0.96
CA LYS A 228 4.22 29.30 2.30
C LYS A 228 4.76 27.87 2.29
N LYS A 229 6.08 27.76 2.20
CA LYS A 229 6.85 26.72 2.89
C LYS A 229 7.54 27.38 4.08
N ASP A 230 7.67 26.62 5.16
CA ASP A 230 8.46 26.90 6.37
C ASP A 230 7.83 27.84 7.42
N VAL A 231 7.01 27.25 8.31
CA VAL A 231 7.12 27.38 9.79
C VAL A 231 6.69 26.06 10.42
#